data_AF-A0A520S0V7-F1
#
_entry.id   AF-A0A520S0V7-F1
#
_cell.length_a   1.000
_cell.length_b   1.000
_cell.length_c   1.000
_cell.angle_alpha   90.00
_cell.angle_beta   90.00
_cell.angle_gamma   90.00
#
_symmetry.space_group_name_H-M   'P 1'
#
loop_
_entity.id
_entity.type
_entity.pdbx_description
1 polymer ?
#
loop_
_entity_poly.entity_id
_entity_poly.type
_entity_poly.pdbx_seq_one_letter_code
_entity_poly.pdbx_strand_id
1 'polypeptide(L)'
;MPSMLPDHPKVPSPKLGVLLINLGTPDALDYWSMRRYLGEFLSDKRVVELPQILWQLILQGPILTFRPKKSAAAYRQIWNNELDESPLRTITREQADKLQERFGDTARVEFAMRYGNPSIPSLINTMFDDGCWKILCVPLYPQYASSTSGSVVDKIGDTLRAMRWQPTIRFAPPFYDDPKYIQILARSVQKQVDALDERPEILVASFHGVP
;
A
#
# COMPACT_ATOMS: atom_id res chain seq x y z
N MET A 1 -32.76 -14.65 -11.89
CA MET A 1 -32.66 -13.46 -11.02
C MET A 1 -33.64 -13.65 -9.87
N PRO A 2 -33.27 -13.44 -8.60
CA PRO A 2 -34.23 -13.62 -7.51
C PRO A 2 -35.37 -12.60 -7.71
N SER A 3 -36.61 -13.08 -7.69
CA SER A 3 -37.81 -12.27 -7.82
C SER A 3 -37.88 -11.29 -6.65
N MET A 4 -37.66 -10.00 -6.92
CA MET A 4 -37.95 -8.99 -5.91
C MET A 4 -39.47 -8.86 -5.81
N LEU A 5 -40.00 -9.04 -4.60
CA LEU A 5 -41.41 -8.79 -4.29
C LEU A 5 -41.79 -7.35 -4.70
N PRO A 6 -43.04 -7.10 -5.10
CA PRO A 6 -43.48 -5.82 -5.68
C PRO A 6 -43.17 -4.58 -4.83
N ASP A 7 -43.09 -4.76 -3.50
CA ASP A 7 -42.85 -3.68 -2.53
C ASP A 7 -41.44 -3.71 -1.90
N HIS A 8 -40.51 -4.48 -2.46
CA HIS A 8 -39.14 -4.49 -1.96
C HIS A 8 -38.48 -3.13 -2.25
N PRO A 9 -37.92 -2.43 -1.25
CA PRO A 9 -37.25 -1.17 -1.48
C PRO A 9 -36.12 -1.35 -2.50
N LYS A 10 -35.98 -0.39 -3.43
CA LYS A 10 -34.89 -0.40 -4.41
C LYS A 10 -33.56 -0.30 -3.66
N VAL A 11 -32.85 -1.42 -3.56
CA VAL A 11 -31.51 -1.46 -2.99
C VAL A 11 -30.57 -0.82 -4.02
N PRO A 12 -29.77 0.20 -3.65
CA PRO A 12 -28.76 0.76 -4.53
C PRO A 12 -27.87 -0.36 -5.08
N SER A 13 -27.49 -0.28 -6.36
CA SER A 13 -26.54 -1.24 -6.91
C SER A 13 -25.22 -1.11 -6.14
N PRO A 14 -24.64 -2.24 -5.67
CA PRO A 14 -23.42 -2.19 -4.88
C PRO A 14 -22.29 -1.57 -5.70
N LYS A 15 -21.59 -0.60 -5.09
CA LYS A 15 -20.44 0.05 -5.74
C LYS A 15 -19.24 -0.90 -5.72
N LEU A 16 -18.42 -0.86 -6.77
CA LEU A 16 -17.14 -1.57 -6.77
C LEU A 16 -16.10 -0.71 -6.07
N GLY A 17 -15.34 -1.29 -5.16
CA GLY A 17 -14.17 -0.67 -4.56
C GLY A 17 -12.89 -1.17 -5.22
N VAL A 18 -11.92 -0.28 -5.45
CA VAL A 18 -10.54 -0.60 -5.78
C VAL A 18 -9.65 0.06 -4.73
N LEU A 19 -8.91 -0.74 -3.97
CA LEU A 19 -8.02 -0.27 -2.92
C LEU A 19 -6.57 -0.54 -3.32
N LEU A 20 -5.84 0.50 -3.69
CA LEU A 20 -4.40 0.43 -3.93
C LEU A 20 -3.67 0.37 -2.59
N ILE A 21 -2.70 -0.54 -2.45
CA ILE A 21 -2.03 -0.74 -1.16
C ILE A 21 -0.52 -0.72 -1.35
N ASN A 22 0.14 0.20 -0.65
CA ASN A 22 1.60 0.32 -0.66
C ASN A 22 2.18 0.13 0.76
N LEU A 23 3.50 0.10 0.88
CA LEU A 23 4.19 -0.20 2.16
C LEU A 23 3.78 0.76 3.25
N GLY A 24 3.73 2.05 2.93
CA GLY A 24 3.49 3.09 3.90
C GLY A 24 4.72 3.88 4.26
N THR A 25 4.47 4.90 5.06
CA THR A 25 5.40 5.98 5.34
C THR A 25 4.97 6.67 6.63
N PRO A 26 5.89 7.32 7.39
CA PRO A 26 5.50 8.13 8.54
C PRO A 26 4.61 9.30 8.12
N ASP A 27 3.72 9.71 9.03
CA ASP A 27 2.81 10.83 8.80
C ASP A 27 3.54 12.18 8.74
N ALA A 28 4.66 12.30 9.45
CA ALA A 28 5.50 13.49 9.50
C ALA A 28 6.94 13.12 9.88
N LEU A 29 7.84 14.11 9.80
CA LEU A 29 9.28 13.95 10.11
C LEU A 29 9.60 13.98 11.61
N ASP A 30 8.61 14.20 12.48
CA ASP A 30 8.81 14.23 13.92
C ASP A 30 9.07 12.84 14.50
N TYR A 31 9.63 12.82 15.72
CA TYR A 31 10.02 11.59 16.39
C TYR A 31 8.85 10.62 16.60
N TRP A 32 7.66 11.11 16.95
CA TRP A 32 6.52 10.25 17.29
C TRP A 32 5.88 9.65 16.06
N SER A 33 5.72 10.42 14.98
CA SER A 33 5.24 9.91 13.70
C SER A 33 6.17 8.82 13.15
N MET A 34 7.48 9.05 13.20
CA MET A 34 8.48 8.07 12.78
C MET A 34 8.51 6.84 13.70
N ARG A 35 8.43 7.04 15.03
CA ARG A 35 8.38 5.94 16.00
C ARG A 35 7.16 5.06 15.77
N ARG A 36 5.99 5.66 15.52
CA ARG A 36 4.75 4.92 15.25
C ARG A 36 4.87 4.08 13.98
N TYR A 37 5.33 4.69 12.89
CA TYR A 37 5.54 4.00 11.61
C TYR A 37 6.54 2.83 11.74
N LEU A 38 7.73 3.09 12.31
CA LEU A 38 8.74 2.05 12.49
C LEU A 38 8.28 0.97 13.47
N GLY A 39 7.51 1.35 14.49
CA GLY A 39 6.94 0.43 15.46
C GLY A 39 5.95 -0.52 14.79
N GLU A 40 5.05 -0.02 13.95
CA GLU A 40 4.13 -0.88 13.20
C GLU A 40 4.86 -1.77 12.20
N PHE A 41 5.74 -1.18 11.38
CA PHE A 41 6.47 -1.90 10.33
C PHE A 41 7.34 -3.03 10.89
N LEU A 42 8.17 -2.73 11.89
CA LEU A 42 9.11 -3.70 12.44
C LEU A 42 8.45 -4.67 13.41
N SER A 43 7.21 -4.43 13.84
CA SER A 43 6.45 -5.40 14.65
C SER A 43 5.83 -6.53 13.82
N ASP A 44 5.82 -6.39 12.49
CA ASP A 44 5.22 -7.36 11.60
C ASP A 44 6.07 -8.63 11.53
N LYS A 45 5.43 -9.77 11.82
CA LYS A 45 6.06 -11.10 11.79
C LYS A 45 6.52 -11.53 10.41
N ARG A 46 5.93 -10.96 9.36
CA ARG A 46 6.36 -11.20 7.98
C ARG A 46 7.59 -10.38 7.59
N VAL A 47 7.92 -9.36 8.37
CA VAL A 47 9.11 -8.50 8.16
C VAL A 47 10.26 -8.95 9.05
N VAL A 48 9.97 -9.33 10.30
CA VAL A 48 10.96 -9.82 11.25
C VAL A 48 10.53 -11.16 11.82
N GLU A 49 11.25 -12.22 11.46
CA GLU A 49 10.93 -13.61 11.82
C GLU A 49 11.54 -14.05 13.16
N LEU A 50 11.81 -13.11 14.07
CA LEU A 50 12.33 -13.41 15.41
C LEU A 50 11.19 -13.70 16.40
N PRO A 51 11.45 -14.44 17.50
CA PRO A 51 10.46 -14.64 18.56
C PRO A 51 9.90 -13.30 19.07
N GLN A 52 8.58 -13.12 18.94
CA GLN A 52 7.96 -11.79 19.06
C GLN A 52 8.20 -11.13 20.42
N ILE A 53 8.22 -11.89 21.51
CA ILE A 53 8.44 -11.33 22.86
C ILE A 53 9.85 -10.72 22.96
N LEU A 54 10.86 -11.48 22.56
CA LEU A 54 12.26 -11.02 22.58
C LEU A 54 12.46 -9.84 21.63
N TRP A 55 11.89 -9.93 20.43
CA TRP A 55 12.00 -8.87 19.45
C TRP A 55 11.30 -7.58 19.89
N GLN A 56 10.11 -7.66 20.51
CA GLN A 56 9.41 -6.48 20.99
C GLN A 56 10.17 -5.74 22.09
N LEU A 57 10.90 -6.45 22.96
CA LEU A 57 11.77 -5.80 23.94
C LEU A 57 12.89 -4.99 23.26
N ILE A 58 13.54 -5.57 22.24
CA ILE A 58 14.59 -4.91 21.47
C ILE A 58 14.03 -3.76 20.63
N LEU A 59 12.88 -3.97 20.00
CA LEU A 59 12.21 -3.00 19.16
C LEU A 59 11.80 -1.78 19.99
N GLN A 60 11.02 -1.99 21.06
CA GLN A 60 10.49 -0.91 21.88
C GLN A 60 11.57 -0.17 22.67
N GLY A 61 12.67 -0.86 23.01
CA GLY A 61 13.85 -0.30 23.66
C GLY A 61 14.79 0.43 22.68
N PRO A 62 15.99 -0.10 22.40
CA PRO A 62 17.03 0.62 21.67
C PRO A 62 16.60 1.04 20.25
N ILE A 63 15.88 0.20 19.52
CA ILE A 63 15.56 0.49 18.11
C ILE A 63 14.66 1.72 18.00
N LEU A 64 13.49 1.71 18.64
CA LEU A 64 12.56 2.84 18.57
C LEU A 64 13.06 4.05 19.37
N THR A 65 14.09 3.92 20.21
CA THR A 65 14.73 5.08 20.86
C THR A 65 15.66 5.83 19.89
N PHE A 66 16.49 5.12 19.12
CA PHE A 66 17.54 5.75 18.30
C PHE A 66 17.20 5.83 16.81
N ARG A 67 16.60 4.77 16.24
CA ARG A 67 16.34 4.66 14.79
C ARG A 67 15.43 5.75 14.22
N PRO A 68 14.38 6.24 14.91
CA PRO A 68 13.52 7.27 14.36
C PRO A 68 14.27 8.54 13.93
N LYS A 69 15.27 8.99 14.70
CA LYS A 69 16.06 10.19 14.34
C LYS A 69 16.84 9.99 13.04
N LYS A 70 17.46 8.82 12.87
CA LYS A 70 18.20 8.48 11.65
C LYS A 70 17.27 8.35 10.44
N SER A 71 16.12 7.69 10.62
CA SER A 71 15.11 7.57 9.55
C SER A 71 14.52 8.93 9.16
N ALA A 72 14.23 9.81 10.12
CA ALA A 72 13.74 11.16 9.84
C ALA A 72 14.72 11.99 9.00
N ALA A 73 16.03 11.85 9.26
CA ALA A 73 17.05 12.54 8.46
C ALA A 73 17.05 12.07 6.99
N ALA A 74 16.88 10.77 6.74
CA ALA A 74 16.77 10.24 5.39
C ALA A 74 15.47 10.69 4.70
N TYR A 75 14.33 10.62 5.40
CA TYR A 75 13.05 11.09 4.86
C TYR A 75 13.08 12.59 4.52
N ARG A 76 13.76 13.42 5.32
CA ARG A 76 13.89 14.85 5.07
C ARG A 76 14.56 15.17 3.73
N GLN A 77 15.47 14.33 3.25
CA GLN A 77 16.18 14.55 1.98
C GLN A 77 15.26 14.41 0.76
N ILE A 78 14.16 13.67 0.90
CA ILE A 78 13.23 13.36 -0.18
C ILE A 78 11.80 13.84 0.12
N TRP A 79 11.59 14.60 1.19
CA TRP A 79 10.26 14.98 1.64
C TRP A 79 9.58 15.89 0.61
N ASN A 80 8.32 15.62 0.30
CA ASN A 80 7.52 16.55 -0.49
C ASN A 80 7.04 17.67 0.43
N ASN A 81 7.73 18.83 0.38
CA ASN A 81 7.41 19.97 1.23
C ASN A 81 6.11 20.70 0.81
N GLU A 82 5.64 20.51 -0.43
CA GLU A 82 4.41 21.17 -0.91
C GLU A 82 3.17 20.52 -0.31
N LEU A 83 3.17 19.19 -0.20
CA LEU A 83 2.05 18.40 0.32
C LEU A 83 2.28 17.89 1.76
N ASP A 84 3.44 18.20 2.34
CA ASP A 84 3.89 17.73 3.66
C ASP A 84 3.76 16.20 3.84
N GLU A 85 4.26 15.42 2.88
CA GLU A 85 4.22 13.96 2.94
C GLU A 85 5.41 13.31 2.20
N SER A 86 5.60 12.00 2.37
CA SER A 86 6.61 11.26 1.61
C SER A 86 6.20 11.12 0.13
N PRO A 87 7.17 11.12 -0.82
CA PRO A 87 6.91 10.87 -2.24
C PRO A 87 6.15 9.58 -2.50
N LEU A 88 6.35 8.54 -1.69
CA LEU A 88 5.59 7.30 -1.80
C LEU A 88 4.08 7.55 -1.66
N ARG A 89 3.69 8.37 -0.69
CA ARG A 89 2.29 8.72 -0.44
C ARG A 89 1.76 9.61 -1.55
N THR A 90 2.52 10.63 -1.96
CA THR A 90 2.14 11.52 -3.08
C THR A 90 1.88 10.73 -4.36
N ILE A 91 2.84 9.91 -4.79
CA ILE A 91 2.73 9.15 -6.04
C ILE A 91 1.57 8.14 -5.95
N THR A 92 1.40 7.47 -4.81
CA THR A 92 0.29 6.51 -4.62
C THR A 92 -1.07 7.20 -4.68
N ARG A 93 -1.20 8.40 -4.08
CA ARG A 93 -2.41 9.24 -4.16
C ARG A 93 -2.70 9.63 -5.60
N GLU A 94 -1.71 10.17 -6.31
CA GLU A 94 -1.89 10.55 -7.73
C GLU A 94 -2.28 9.35 -8.61
N GLN A 95 -1.77 8.16 -8.34
CA GLN A 95 -2.17 6.94 -9.04
C GLN A 95 -3.63 6.60 -8.76
N ALA A 96 -4.09 6.71 -7.52
CA ALA A 96 -5.48 6.51 -7.15
C ALA A 96 -6.40 7.54 -7.83
N ASP A 97 -6.02 8.83 -7.81
CA ASP A 97 -6.80 9.91 -8.43
C ASP A 97 -6.94 9.71 -9.95
N LYS A 98 -5.83 9.43 -10.65
CA LYS A 98 -5.84 9.15 -12.10
C LYS A 98 -6.66 7.91 -12.47
N LEU A 99 -6.68 6.90 -11.59
CA LEU A 99 -7.55 5.73 -11.79
C LEU A 99 -9.01 6.08 -11.51
N GLN A 100 -9.30 6.85 -10.47
CA GLN A 100 -10.66 7.31 -10.17
C GLN A 100 -11.26 8.08 -11.35
N GLU A 101 -10.49 8.97 -11.98
CA GLU A 101 -10.90 9.68 -13.20
C GLU A 101 -11.23 8.71 -14.34
N ARG A 102 -10.43 7.66 -14.53
CA ARG A 102 -10.65 6.65 -15.57
C ARG A 102 -11.85 5.75 -15.31
N PHE A 103 -12.12 5.40 -14.05
CA PHE A 103 -13.24 4.54 -13.69
C PHE A 103 -14.57 5.30 -13.56
N GLY A 104 -14.51 6.62 -13.30
CA GLY A 104 -15.69 7.43 -13.03
C GLY A 104 -16.54 6.82 -11.93
N ASP A 105 -17.86 6.81 -12.11
CA ASP A 105 -18.80 6.25 -11.13
C ASP A 105 -18.84 4.72 -11.10
N THR A 106 -18.11 4.04 -11.99
CA THR A 106 -18.11 2.57 -12.08
C THR A 106 -17.44 1.93 -10.85
N ALA A 107 -16.44 2.60 -10.29
CA ALA A 107 -15.73 2.14 -9.11
C ALA A 107 -15.23 3.31 -8.27
N ARG A 108 -15.24 3.13 -6.96
CA ARG A 108 -14.52 3.99 -6.02
C ARG A 108 -13.09 3.49 -5.90
N VAL A 109 -12.13 4.35 -6.20
CA VAL A 109 -10.71 4.08 -6.06
C VAL A 109 -10.18 4.82 -4.84
N GLU A 110 -9.51 4.08 -3.96
CA GLU A 110 -8.85 4.61 -2.77
C GLU A 110 -7.43 4.05 -2.68
N PHE A 111 -6.62 4.64 -1.82
CA PHE A 111 -5.32 4.07 -1.45
C PHE A 111 -5.18 3.91 0.06
N ALA A 112 -4.40 2.90 0.45
CA ALA A 112 -4.03 2.65 1.83
C ALA A 112 -2.55 2.32 1.95
N MET A 113 -2.02 2.60 3.13
CA MET A 113 -0.70 2.22 3.57
C MET A 113 -0.81 0.97 4.42
N ARG A 114 0.08 0.00 4.17
CA ARG A 114 0.20 -1.17 5.03
C ARG A 114 0.64 -0.74 6.43
N TYR A 115 1.59 0.17 6.53
CA TYR A 115 2.06 0.76 7.79
C TYR A 115 1.85 2.28 7.79
N GLY A 116 1.10 2.79 8.76
CA GLY A 116 0.72 4.21 8.82
C GLY A 116 -0.60 4.52 8.12
N ASN A 117 -0.78 5.81 7.75
CA ASN A 117 -2.04 6.33 7.23
C ASN A 117 -1.98 6.69 5.73
N PRO A 118 -3.13 6.77 5.03
CA PRO A 118 -4.42 6.17 5.39
C PRO A 118 -4.31 4.66 5.63
N SER A 119 -4.90 4.11 6.69
CA SER A 119 -4.70 2.70 7.06
C SER A 119 -5.68 1.77 6.35
N ILE A 120 -5.26 0.53 6.07
CA ILE A 120 -6.14 -0.51 5.48
C ILE A 120 -7.48 -0.65 6.24
N PRO A 121 -7.51 -0.75 7.59
CA PRO A 121 -8.78 -0.85 8.31
C PRO A 121 -9.68 0.36 8.11
N SER A 122 -9.11 1.58 8.15
CA SER A 122 -9.90 2.81 7.98
C SER A 122 -10.57 2.86 6.61
N LEU A 123 -9.84 2.48 5.55
CA LEU A 123 -10.34 2.60 4.19
C LEU A 123 -11.32 1.48 3.84
N ILE A 124 -11.10 0.26 4.32
CA ILE A 124 -12.08 -0.82 4.12
C ILE A 124 -13.40 -0.49 4.81
N ASN A 125 -13.39 0.01 6.05
CA ASN A 125 -14.62 0.40 6.73
C ASN A 125 -15.32 1.56 6.01
N THR A 126 -14.59 2.62 5.64
CA THR A 126 -15.15 3.76 4.91
C THR A 126 -15.78 3.33 3.58
N MET A 127 -15.06 2.54 2.78
CA MET A 127 -15.58 2.03 1.51
C MET A 127 -16.81 1.14 1.72
N PHE A 128 -16.82 0.30 2.75
CA PHE A 128 -17.94 -0.56 3.08
C PHE A 128 -19.19 0.24 3.48
N ASP A 129 -19.03 1.24 4.35
CA ASP A 129 -20.10 2.13 4.81
C ASP A 129 -20.69 2.95 3.64
N ASP A 130 -19.85 3.28 2.65
CA ASP A 130 -20.25 3.97 1.42
C ASP A 130 -20.82 3.03 0.33
N GLY A 131 -21.08 1.77 0.68
CA GLY A 131 -21.79 0.80 -0.17
C GLY A 131 -20.88 -0.03 -1.09
N CYS A 132 -19.56 0.00 -0.89
CA CYS A 132 -18.62 -0.85 -1.64
C CYS A 132 -18.58 -2.27 -1.07
N TRP A 133 -19.54 -3.11 -1.45
CA TRP A 133 -19.62 -4.49 -0.94
C TRP A 133 -18.70 -5.47 -1.65
N LYS A 134 -18.08 -5.05 -2.76
CA LYS A 134 -17.04 -5.80 -3.47
C LYS A 134 -15.82 -4.91 -3.58
N ILE A 135 -14.70 -5.31 -2.99
CA ILE A 135 -13.46 -4.52 -2.99
C ILE A 135 -12.34 -5.37 -3.60
N LEU A 136 -11.70 -4.83 -4.63
CA LEU A 136 -10.46 -5.34 -5.20
C LEU A 136 -9.28 -4.65 -4.50
N CYS A 137 -8.52 -5.41 -3.72
CA CYS A 137 -7.29 -4.96 -3.09
C CYS A 137 -6.12 -5.20 -4.05
N VAL A 138 -5.36 -4.15 -4.36
CA VAL A 138 -4.25 -4.17 -5.32
C VAL A 138 -2.96 -3.80 -4.59
N PRO A 139 -2.17 -4.77 -4.10
CA PRO A 139 -0.83 -4.49 -3.61
C PRO A 139 0.03 -3.91 -4.75
N LEU A 140 0.65 -2.76 -4.54
CA LEU A 140 1.50 -2.08 -5.53
C LEU A 140 2.92 -2.66 -5.57
N TYR A 141 3.03 -3.98 -5.35
CA TYR A 141 4.26 -4.75 -5.46
C TYR A 141 4.11 -5.68 -6.67
N PRO A 142 4.81 -5.42 -7.79
CA PRO A 142 4.73 -6.28 -8.97
C PRO A 142 5.14 -7.73 -8.65
N GLN A 143 6.20 -7.91 -7.85
CA GLN A 143 6.66 -9.20 -7.35
C GLN A 143 6.02 -9.51 -5.99
N TYR A 144 5.52 -10.74 -5.84
CA TYR A 144 5.02 -11.21 -4.56
C TYR A 144 6.18 -11.45 -3.59
N ALA A 145 6.03 -10.98 -2.35
CA ALA A 145 6.86 -11.40 -1.23
C ALA A 145 5.99 -11.56 0.02
N SER A 146 6.40 -12.45 0.93
CA SER A 146 5.72 -12.61 2.23
C SER A 146 5.72 -11.28 3.01
N SER A 147 6.86 -10.61 3.07
CA SER A 147 7.06 -9.34 3.79
C SER A 147 6.28 -8.15 3.21
N THR A 148 5.72 -8.25 2.01
CA THR A 148 4.97 -7.18 1.34
C THR A 148 3.53 -7.60 1.08
N SER A 149 3.27 -8.32 -0.01
CA SER A 149 1.93 -8.74 -0.42
C SER A 149 1.28 -9.66 0.61
N GLY A 150 2.05 -10.59 1.19
CA GLY A 150 1.55 -11.45 2.27
C GLY A 150 1.11 -10.66 3.51
N SER A 151 1.88 -9.63 3.88
CA SER A 151 1.56 -8.76 5.02
C SER A 151 0.28 -7.94 4.79
N VAL A 152 0.06 -7.51 3.55
CA VAL A 152 -1.18 -6.85 3.14
C VAL A 152 -2.38 -7.79 3.29
N VAL A 153 -2.26 -9.04 2.82
CA VAL A 153 -3.31 -10.05 2.97
C VAL A 153 -3.65 -10.29 4.45
N ASP A 154 -2.65 -10.44 5.31
CA ASP A 154 -2.86 -10.64 6.75
C ASP A 154 -3.59 -9.45 7.39
N LYS A 155 -3.16 -8.22 7.09
CA LYS A 155 -3.79 -7.00 7.66
C LYS A 155 -5.23 -6.85 7.21
N ILE A 156 -5.54 -7.23 5.97
CA ILE A 156 -6.92 -7.27 5.48
C ILE A 156 -7.70 -8.36 6.23
N GLY A 157 -7.13 -9.56 6.38
CA GLY A 157 -7.75 -10.64 7.15
C GLY A 157 -8.07 -10.24 8.60
N ASP A 158 -7.14 -9.57 9.28
CA ASP A 158 -7.36 -9.03 10.64
C ASP A 158 -8.45 -7.96 10.66
N THR A 159 -8.50 -7.10 9.64
CA THR A 159 -9.56 -6.10 9.48
C THR A 159 -10.94 -6.76 9.35
N LEU A 160 -11.06 -7.74 8.44
CA LEU A 160 -12.31 -8.47 8.22
C LEU A 160 -12.74 -9.24 9.48
N ARG A 161 -11.79 -9.85 10.21
CA ARG A 161 -12.08 -10.56 11.46
C ARG A 161 -12.76 -9.65 12.49
N ALA A 162 -12.42 -8.37 12.52
CA ALA A 162 -13.03 -7.39 13.42
C ALA A 162 -14.40 -6.87 12.95
N MET A 163 -14.77 -7.10 11.69
CA MET A 163 -16.04 -6.66 11.12
C MET A 163 -17.13 -7.72 11.30
N ARG A 164 -18.31 -7.29 11.78
CA ARG A 164 -19.48 -8.16 11.89
C ARG A 164 -20.04 -8.55 10.52
N TRP A 165 -20.07 -7.59 9.59
CA TRP A 165 -20.46 -7.82 8.19
C TRP A 165 -19.29 -7.46 7.31
N GLN A 166 -18.90 -8.39 6.43
CA GLN A 166 -17.69 -8.26 5.63
C GLN A 166 -18.01 -7.99 4.17
N PRO A 167 -17.26 -7.11 3.48
CA PRO A 167 -17.31 -7.03 2.03
C PRO A 167 -16.71 -8.30 1.40
N THR A 168 -17.06 -8.56 0.14
CA THR A 168 -16.34 -9.51 -0.69
C THR A 168 -14.99 -8.90 -1.07
N ILE A 169 -13.90 -9.56 -0.71
CA ILE A 169 -12.54 -9.13 -1.04
C ILE A 169 -11.97 -9.99 -2.17
N ARG A 170 -11.31 -9.34 -3.12
CA ARG A 170 -10.41 -9.97 -4.09
C ARG A 170 -9.04 -9.34 -4.02
N PHE A 171 -8.00 -10.14 -4.22
CA PHE A 171 -6.63 -9.66 -4.33
C PHE A 171 -6.21 -9.70 -5.79
N ALA A 172 -5.61 -8.61 -6.28
CA ALA A 172 -4.95 -8.64 -7.57
C ALA A 172 -3.76 -9.62 -7.51
N PRO A 173 -3.56 -10.46 -8.53
CA PRO A 173 -2.37 -11.29 -8.59
C PRO A 173 -1.12 -10.41 -8.78
N PRO A 174 0.07 -10.96 -8.49
CA PRO A 174 1.33 -10.33 -8.92
C PRO A 174 1.31 -10.10 -10.43
N PHE A 175 1.94 -9.01 -10.87
CA PHE A 175 1.91 -8.56 -12.26
C PHE A 175 3.32 -8.27 -12.81
N TYR A 176 4.35 -8.90 -12.23
CA TYR A 176 5.73 -8.77 -12.66
C TYR A 176 5.98 -9.24 -14.10
N ASP A 177 5.15 -10.17 -14.60
CA ASP A 177 5.22 -10.75 -15.94
C ASP A 177 4.17 -10.17 -16.91
N ASP A 178 3.40 -9.17 -16.48
CA ASP A 178 2.44 -8.50 -17.36
C ASP A 178 3.19 -7.80 -18.53
N PRO A 179 2.86 -8.12 -19.79
CA PRO A 179 3.57 -7.56 -20.94
C PRO A 179 3.53 -6.03 -21.01
N LYS A 180 2.44 -5.39 -20.56
CA LYS A 180 2.34 -3.92 -20.54
C LYS A 180 3.20 -3.33 -19.44
N TYR A 181 3.25 -3.96 -18.26
CA TYR A 181 4.15 -3.56 -17.18
C TYR A 181 5.62 -3.62 -17.62
N ILE A 182 6.04 -4.74 -18.24
CA ILE A 182 7.40 -4.89 -18.77
C ILE A 182 7.71 -3.83 -19.83
N GLN A 183 6.78 -3.56 -20.75
CA GLN A 183 6.96 -2.53 -21.78
C GLN A 183 7.10 -1.12 -21.19
N ILE A 184 6.32 -0.78 -20.16
CA ILE A 184 6.40 0.52 -19.48
C ILE A 184 7.76 0.67 -18.79
N LEU A 185 8.23 -0.37 -18.09
CA LEU A 185 9.56 -0.38 -17.47
C LEU A 185 10.67 -0.24 -18.52
N ALA A 186 10.62 -1.04 -19.59
CA ALA A 186 11.62 -1.00 -20.67
C ALA A 186 11.70 0.39 -21.31
N ARG A 187 10.54 1.04 -21.54
CA ARG A 187 10.49 2.41 -22.06
C ARG A 187 11.09 3.43 -21.08
N SER A 188 10.85 3.26 -19.78
CA SER A 188 11.45 4.11 -18.75
C SER A 188 12.98 4.02 -18.76
N VAL A 189 13.52 2.80 -18.81
CA VAL A 189 14.98 2.56 -18.89
C VAL A 189 15.54 3.11 -20.20
N GLN A 190 14.90 2.81 -21.34
CA GLN A 190 15.35 3.27 -22.65
C GLN A 190 15.41 4.80 -22.72
N LYS A 191 14.40 5.49 -22.18
CA LYS A 191 14.38 6.96 -22.11
C LYS A 191 15.59 7.52 -21.35
N GLN A 192 16.05 6.85 -20.29
CA GLN A 192 17.23 7.27 -19.54
C GLN A 192 18.52 6.98 -20.31
N VAL A 193 18.60 5.81 -20.97
CA VAL A 193 19.75 5.43 -21.80
C VAL A 193 19.92 6.38 -22.98
N ASP A 194 18.83 6.75 -23.67
CA ASP A 194 18.85 7.66 -24.81
C ASP A 194 19.23 9.10 -24.43
N ALA A 195 19.13 9.44 -23.13
CA ALA A 195 19.51 10.76 -22.61
C ALA A 195 20.99 10.84 -22.18
N LEU A 196 21.74 9.72 -22.23
CA LEU A 196 23.17 9.70 -21.94
C LEU A 196 23.97 9.98 -23.21
N ASP A 197 25.12 10.64 -23.06
CA ASP A 197 26.05 10.89 -24.17
C ASP A 197 26.65 9.57 -24.71
N GLU A 198 26.81 8.58 -23.83
CA GLU A 198 27.35 7.26 -24.16
C GLU A 198 26.47 6.14 -23.60
N ARG A 199 26.37 5.05 -24.35
CA ARG A 199 25.57 3.89 -23.96
C ARG A 199 26.29 3.08 -22.88
N PRO A 200 25.64 2.76 -21.74
CA PRO A 200 26.26 1.97 -20.69
C PRO A 200 26.46 0.51 -21.13
N GLU A 201 27.58 -0.08 -20.71
CA GLU A 201 27.89 -1.50 -20.94
C GLU A 201 27.10 -2.43 -20.00
N ILE A 202 26.78 -1.96 -18.80
CA ILE A 202 26.16 -2.74 -17.73
C ILE A 202 24.90 -2.05 -17.24
N LEU A 203 23.81 -2.81 -17.19
CA LEU A 203 22.57 -2.42 -16.51
C LEU A 203 22.48 -3.17 -15.18
N VAL A 204 22.45 -2.43 -14.07
CA VAL A 204 22.29 -3.01 -12.73
C VAL A 204 20.82 -2.93 -12.30
N ALA A 205 20.16 -4.08 -12.21
CA ALA A 205 18.83 -4.18 -11.61
C ALA A 205 18.96 -4.41 -10.10
N SER A 206 18.59 -3.41 -9.30
CA SER A 206 18.68 -3.46 -7.84
C SER A 206 17.31 -3.68 -7.20
N PHE A 207 17.21 -4.71 -6.36
CA PHE A 207 16.00 -5.06 -5.61
C PHE A 207 16.27 -5.00 -4.10
N HIS A 208 15.22 -4.80 -3.30
CA HIS A 208 15.35 -4.88 -1.85
C HIS A 208 15.69 -6.31 -1.44
N GLY A 209 16.74 -6.45 -0.61
CA GLY A 209 17.08 -7.73 0.00
C GLY A 209 15.97 -8.22 0.93
N VAL A 210 15.82 -9.53 1.00
CA VAL A 210 14.92 -10.21 1.95
C VAL A 210 15.82 -10.92 2.99
N PRO A 211 15.47 -10.90 4.29
CA PRO A 211 16.18 -11.64 5.33
C PRO A 211 16.29 -13.14 5.05
#